data_AF-A0A528CPF6-F1
#
_entry.id   AF-A0A528CPF6-F1
#
_cell.length_a   1.000
_cell.length_b   1.000
_cell.length_c   1.000
_cell.angle_alpha   90.00
_cell.angle_beta   90.00
_cell.angle_gamma   90.00
#
_symmetry.space_group_name_H-M   'P 1'
#
loop_
_entity.id
_entity.type
_entity.pdbx_description
1 polymer ?
#
loop_
_entity_poly.entity_id
_entity_poly.type
_entity_poly.pdbx_seq_one_letter_code
_entity_poly.pdbx_strand_id
1 'polypeptide(L)'
;MLELIDVRVRTTGQWPPPRLPDTPVVIVANHPFGIGDGIAVLSLAEQLERPFRVMIHRDLLKIREMEPYSLPIDFSETKDALKNNMAVRHEAVR
;
A
#
# COMPACT_ATOMS: atom_id res chain seq x y z
N MET A 1 8.91 -3.86 13.45
CA MET A 1 8.62 -2.40 13.40
C MET A 1 7.57 -1.99 14.42
N LEU A 2 6.39 -2.63 14.46
CA LEU A 2 5.30 -2.26 15.39
C LEU A 2 5.71 -2.18 16.87
N GLU A 3 6.53 -3.13 17.34
CA GLU A 3 7.03 -3.14 18.72
C GLU A 3 7.92 -1.93 19.05
N LEU A 4 8.69 -1.45 18.07
CA LEU A 4 9.59 -0.30 18.25
C LEU A 4 8.84 1.01 18.51
N ILE A 5 7.57 1.07 18.12
CA ILE A 5 6.70 2.24 18.27
C ILE A 5 5.55 2.00 19.24
N ASP A 6 5.58 0.90 20.00
CA ASP A 6 4.55 0.48 20.96
C ASP A 6 3.13 0.44 20.37
N VAL A 7 3.01 -0.04 19.12
CA VAL A 7 1.72 -0.20 18.44
C VAL A 7 1.32 -1.68 18.40
N ARG A 8 0.07 -1.96 18.77
CA ARG A 8 -0.53 -3.30 18.66
C ARG A 8 -1.66 -3.31 17.64
N VAL A 9 -1.54 -4.18 16.64
CA VAL A 9 -2.60 -4.43 15.65
C VAL A 9 -3.46 -5.60 16.13
N ARG A 10 -4.79 -5.44 16.06
CA ARG A 10 -5.75 -6.50 16.36
C ARG A 10 -6.67 -6.68 15.16
N THR A 11 -6.80 -7.91 14.70
CA THR A 11 -7.72 -8.28 13.62
C THR A 11 -8.94 -8.99 14.22
N THR A 12 -10.13 -8.64 13.73
CA THR A 12 -11.34 -9.43 13.98
C THR A 12 -11.45 -10.48 12.89
N GLY A 13 -11.33 -11.76 13.25
CA GLY A 13 -11.35 -12.88 12.31
C GLY A 13 -9.96 -13.46 12.03
N GLN A 14 -9.90 -14.35 11.04
CA GLN A 14 -8.68 -15.07 10.69
C GLN A 14 -7.81 -14.22 9.75
N TRP A 15 -6.59 -13.91 10.20
CA TRP A 15 -5.53 -13.32 9.39
C TRP A 15 -4.24 -14.13 9.58
N PRO A 16 -3.49 -14.47 8.52
CA PRO A 16 -3.83 -14.33 7.09
C PRO A 16 -5.10 -15.10 6.69
N PRO A 17 -5.84 -14.67 5.64
CA PRO A 17 -6.98 -15.42 5.14
C PRO A 17 -6.56 -16.82 4.62
N PRO A 18 -7.28 -17.90 4.98
CA PRO A 18 -6.83 -19.28 4.76
C PRO A 18 -6.84 -19.74 3.29
N ARG A 19 -7.42 -18.96 2.38
CA ARG A 19 -7.57 -19.27 0.95
C ARG A 19 -7.34 -18.03 0.10
N LEU A 20 -6.15 -17.44 0.20
CA LEU A 20 -5.75 -16.39 -0.73
C LEU A 20 -5.56 -16.97 -2.13
N PRO A 21 -6.07 -16.31 -3.19
CA PRO A 21 -5.77 -16.71 -4.55
C PRO A 21 -4.30 -16.43 -4.88
N ASP A 22 -3.75 -17.22 -5.81
CA ASP A 22 -2.39 -17.06 -6.32
C ASP A 22 -2.28 -15.93 -7.39
N THR A 23 -3.32 -15.11 -7.51
CA THR A 23 -3.38 -13.91 -8.34
C THR A 23 -3.09 -12.67 -7.51
N PRO A 24 -2.72 -11.52 -8.11
CA PRO A 24 -2.60 -10.25 -7.40
C PRO A 24 -3.83 -9.95 -6.54
N VAL A 25 -3.61 -9.37 -5.36
CA VAL A 25 -4.67 -8.99 -4.42
C VAL A 25 -4.57 -7.51 -4.08
N VAL A 26 -5.71 -6.86 -3.91
CA VAL A 26 -5.80 -5.45 -3.51
C VAL A 26 -6.33 -5.38 -2.08
N ILE A 27 -5.56 -4.77 -1.19
CA ILE A 27 -6.00 -4.45 0.17
C ILE A 27 -6.62 -3.05 0.14
N VAL A 28 -7.88 -2.95 0.57
CA VAL A 28 -8.60 -1.67 0.65
C VAL A 28 -8.93 -1.41 2.12
N ALA A 29 -8.53 -0.23 2.60
CA ALA A 29 -8.80 0.22 3.95
C ALA A 29 -9.16 1.72 3.94
N ASN A 30 -9.88 2.16 4.97
CA ASN A 30 -9.98 3.58 5.27
C ASN A 30 -8.61 4.11 5.78
N HIS A 31 -8.41 5.44 5.72
CA HIS A 31 -7.16 6.08 6.11
C HIS A 31 -7.35 7.29 7.06
N PRO A 32 -7.99 7.11 8.24
CA PRO A 32 -8.30 8.22 9.15
C PRO A 32 -7.12 8.69 10.03
N PHE A 33 -6.09 7.87 10.23
CA PHE A 33 -4.98 8.13 11.16
C PHE A 33 -3.64 8.39 10.45
N GLY A 34 -3.64 8.47 9.12
CA GLY A 34 -2.44 8.82 8.33
C GLY A 34 -1.37 7.74 8.44
N ILE A 35 -0.13 8.12 8.71
CA ILE A 35 1.03 7.21 8.71
C ILE A 35 0.80 5.95 9.58
N GLY A 36 0.08 6.08 10.69
CA GLY A 36 -0.27 4.95 11.55
C GLY A 36 -1.05 3.84 10.84
N ASP A 37 -1.99 4.20 9.96
CA ASP A 37 -2.73 3.25 9.14
C ASP A 37 -1.80 2.52 8.17
N GLY A 38 -0.86 3.25 7.58
CA GLY A 38 0.15 2.69 6.70
C GLY A 38 0.98 1.63 7.41
N ILE A 39 1.52 1.95 8.60
CA ILE A 39 2.32 0.99 9.38
C ILE A 39 1.48 -0.23 9.78
N ALA A 40 0.23 -0.04 10.21
CA ALA A 40 -0.65 -1.13 10.58
C ALA A 40 -0.98 -2.04 9.40
N VAL A 41 -1.41 -1.48 8.26
CA VAL A 41 -1.76 -2.27 7.07
C VAL A 41 -0.54 -2.97 6.47
N LEU A 42 0.63 -2.31 6.45
CA LEU A 42 1.85 -2.93 5.93
C LEU A 42 2.32 -4.10 6.80
N SER A 43 2.15 -4.01 8.13
CA SER A 43 2.43 -5.13 9.03
C SER A 43 1.52 -6.34 8.79
N LEU A 44 0.29 -6.12 8.32
CA LEU A 44 -0.63 -7.18 7.94
C LEU A 44 -0.27 -7.76 6.58
N ALA A 45 0.10 -6.91 5.62
CA ALA A 45 0.54 -7.32 4.28
C ALA A 45 1.83 -8.16 4.32
N GLU A 46 2.77 -7.82 5.21
CA GLU A 46 4.00 -8.60 5.44
C GLU A 46 3.70 -10.05 5.86
N GLN A 47 2.67 -10.26 6.68
CA GLN A 47 2.23 -11.61 7.12
C GLN A 47 1.64 -12.46 5.98
N LEU A 48 1.34 -11.87 4.83
CA LEU A 48 0.92 -12.62 3.64
C LEU A 48 2.11 -13.28 2.92
N GLU A 49 3.36 -12.93 3.30
CA GLU A 49 4.59 -13.47 2.71
C GLU A 49 4.65 -13.30 1.17
N ARG A 50 4.09 -12.19 0.68
CA ARG A 50 4.02 -11.85 -0.74
C ARG A 50 4.64 -10.48 -1.00
N PRO A 51 5.27 -10.26 -2.16
CA PRO A 51 5.68 -8.92 -2.53
C PRO A 51 4.46 -8.00 -2.65
N PHE A 52 4.59 -6.76 -2.16
CA PHE A 52 3.54 -5.76 -2.22
C PHE A 52 4.09 -4.40 -2.63
N ARG A 53 3.21 -3.56 -3.17
CA ARG A 53 3.45 -2.13 -3.41
C ARG A 53 2.30 -1.34 -2.79
N VAL A 54 2.56 -0.06 -2.50
CA VAL A 54 1.63 0.82 -1.80
C VAL A 54 1.24 1.96 -2.71
N MET A 55 -0.07 2.20 -2.86
CA MET A 55 -0.55 3.41 -3.52
C MET A 55 -0.28 4.61 -2.62
N ILE A 56 0.57 5.53 -3.08
CA ILE A 56 1.03 6.67 -2.28
C ILE A 56 1.07 7.95 -3.10
N HIS A 57 1.20 9.10 -2.44
CA HIS A 57 1.39 10.37 -3.13
C HIS A 57 2.76 10.45 -3.82
N ARG A 58 2.82 10.95 -5.07
CA ARG A 58 4.06 11.04 -5.87
C ARG A 58 5.21 11.75 -5.17
N ASP A 59 4.92 12.73 -4.32
CA ASP A 59 5.94 13.50 -3.58
C ASP A 59 6.80 12.64 -2.63
N LEU A 60 6.31 11.46 -2.24
CA LEU A 60 7.10 10.52 -1.43
C LEU A 60 8.23 9.86 -2.23
N LEU A 61 8.22 9.94 -3.56
CA LEU A 61 9.34 9.51 -4.40
C LEU A 61 10.58 10.41 -4.28
N LYS A 62 10.49 11.54 -3.57
CA LYS A 62 11.67 12.30 -3.15
C LYS A 62 12.60 11.46 -2.26
N ILE A 63 12.05 10.43 -1.60
CA ILE A 63 12.80 9.40 -0.89
C ILE A 63 12.98 8.22 -1.85
N ARG A 64 14.20 8.04 -2.37
CA ARG A 64 14.47 7.07 -3.46
C ARG A 64 14.21 5.63 -3.04
N GLU A 65 14.38 5.32 -1.76
CA GLU A 65 14.15 4.02 -1.16
C GLU A 65 12.67 3.58 -1.25
N MET A 66 11.75 4.54 -1.42
CA MET A 66 10.32 4.25 -1.56
C MET A 66 9.96 3.77 -2.97
N GLU A 67 10.72 4.16 -3.99
CA GLU A 67 10.39 3.94 -5.41
C GLU A 67 10.00 2.48 -5.74
N PRO A 68 10.77 1.43 -5.37
CA PRO A 68 10.42 0.06 -5.73
C PRO A 68 9.15 -0.47 -5.04
N TYR A 69 8.71 0.17 -3.96
CA TYR A 69 7.54 -0.21 -3.16
C TYR A 69 6.32 0.66 -3.44
N SER A 70 6.40 1.59 -4.40
CA SER A 70 5.41 2.64 -4.60
C SER A 70 4.59 2.46 -5.87
N LEU A 71 3.29 2.75 -5.76
CA LEU A 71 2.38 3.04 -6.87
C LEU A 71 1.99 4.52 -6.74
N PRO A 72 2.80 5.44 -7.31
CA PRO A 72 2.66 6.86 -7.05
C PRO A 72 1.44 7.45 -7.75
N ILE A 73 0.64 8.23 -7.03
CA ILE A 73 -0.50 8.98 -7.57
C ILE A 73 -0.17 10.47 -7.57
N ASP A 74 -0.42 11.10 -8.71
CA ASP A 74 -0.27 12.52 -8.95
C ASP A 74 -1.65 13.20 -8.90
N PHE A 75 -1.87 14.02 -7.88
CA PHE A 75 -3.13 14.74 -7.72
C PHE A 75 -3.13 16.12 -8.39
N SER A 76 -2.06 16.49 -9.10
CA SER A 76 -2.15 17.68 -9.95
C SER A 76 -3.20 17.42 -11.04
N GLU A 77 -4.17 18.29 -11.22
CA GLU A 77 -5.29 18.10 -12.15
C GLU A 77 -4.88 18.37 -13.61
N THR A 78 -3.72 17.86 -14.01
CA THR A 78 -3.12 18.03 -15.33
C THR A 78 -3.37 16.80 -16.21
N LYS A 79 -3.30 16.99 -17.53
CA LYS A 79 -3.44 15.87 -18.48
C LYS A 79 -2.35 14.81 -18.28
N ASP A 80 -1.13 15.23 -17.96
CA ASP A 80 0.00 14.32 -17.74
C ASP A 80 -0.18 13.53 -16.44
N ALA A 81 -0.63 14.17 -15.37
CA ALA A 81 -0.95 13.48 -14.13
C ALA A 81 -2.06 12.44 -14.32
N LEU A 82 -3.13 12.78 -15.05
CA LEU A 82 -4.19 11.82 -15.38
C LEU A 82 -3.64 10.64 -16.19
N LYS A 83 -2.81 10.90 -17.21
CA LYS A 83 -2.17 9.86 -18.02
C LYS A 83 -1.28 8.95 -17.17
N ASN A 84 -0.48 9.52 -16.28
CA ASN A 84 0.42 8.78 -15.40
C ASN A 84 -0.37 7.93 -14.38
N ASN A 85 -1.40 8.48 -13.74
CA ASN A 85 -2.27 7.73 -12.83
C ASN A 85 -2.96 6.55 -13.52
N MET A 86 -3.37 6.73 -14.77
CA MET A 86 -3.93 5.64 -15.57
C MET A 86 -2.90 4.56 -15.86
N ALA A 87 -1.63 4.90 -16.10
CA ALA A 87 -0.56 3.91 -16.24
C ALA A 87 -0.33 3.14 -14.93
N VAL A 88 -0.32 3.84 -13.78
CA VAL A 88 -0.18 3.24 -12.45
C VAL A 88 -1.32 2.26 -12.16
N ARG A 89 -2.55 2.58 -12.58
CA ARG A 89 -3.69 1.64 -12.46
C ARG A 89 -3.45 0.31 -13.19
N HIS A 90 -2.81 0.33 -14.36
CA HIS A 90 -2.51 -0.91 -15.10
C HIS A 90 -1.35 -1.67 -14.44
N GLU A 91 -0.37 -0.96 -13.89
CA GLU A 91 0.74 -1.57 -13.15
C GLU A 91 0.27 -2.22 -11.83
N ALA A 92 -0.74 -1.65 -11.18
CA ALA A 92 -1.27 -2.15 -9.91
C ALA A 92 -1.89 -3.56 -9.98
N VAL A 93 -2.24 -4.04 -11.18
CA VAL A 93 -2.88 -5.35 -11.40
C VAL A 93 -1.95 -6.36 -12.09
N ARG A 94 -0.69 -5.99 -12.31
CA ARG A 94 0.33 -6.82 -12.96
C ARG A 94 1.08 -7.67 -11.94
#